data_AF-A0A7S3GZH0-F1
#
_entry.id   AF-A0A7S3GZH0-F1
#
_cell.length_a   1.000
_cell.length_b   1.000
_cell.length_c   1.000
_cell.angle_alpha   90.00
_cell.angle_beta   90.00
_cell.angle_gamma   90.00
#
_symmetry.space_group_name_H-M   'P 1'
#
loop_
_entity.id
_entity.type
_entity.pdbx_description
1 polymer ?
#
loop_
_entity_poly.entity_id
_entity_poly.type
_entity_poly.pdbx_seq_one_letter_code
_entity_poly.pdbx_strand_id
1 'polypeptide(L)'
;GGAGRTEVYKCRDCNQHTRFPRFNNPAHLLTTRRGRCGEFANAFCLICRALHLDAQYVLDFTDHVWVEVWLPSVQRFVHCDPCERAQDTPLMYEQGWNKKLTHVLSFSRYGVSDS
;
A
#
# COMPACT_ATOMS: atom_id res chain seq x y z
N GLY A 1 10.16 7.51 -12.60
CA GLY A 1 8.79 7.79 -12.12
C GLY A 1 8.68 8.94 -11.12
N GLY A 2 9.38 10.07 -11.32
CA GLY A 2 9.15 11.31 -10.54
C GLY A 2 9.23 11.18 -9.01
N ALA A 3 10.26 10.53 -8.46
CA ALA A 3 10.40 10.38 -7.02
C ALA A 3 10.66 11.73 -6.34
N GLY A 4 9.79 12.12 -5.39
CA GLY A 4 9.99 13.32 -4.56
C GLY A 4 11.04 13.13 -3.45
N ARG A 5 11.33 11.88 -3.08
CA ARG A 5 12.34 11.51 -2.07
C ARG A 5 13.20 10.35 -2.57
N THR A 6 14.51 10.39 -2.29
CA THR A 6 15.44 9.30 -2.59
C THR A 6 16.27 9.00 -1.36
N GLU A 7 16.23 7.75 -0.90
CA GLU A 7 17.10 7.25 0.15
C GLU A 7 18.46 6.86 -0.45
N VAL A 8 19.55 7.08 0.28
CA VAL A 8 20.91 6.75 -0.17
C VAL A 8 21.56 5.84 0.85
N TYR A 9 22.07 4.71 0.38
CA TYR A 9 22.72 3.68 1.19
C TYR A 9 24.18 3.55 0.79
N LYS A 10 25.09 3.45 1.77
CA LYS A 10 26.50 3.19 1.51
C LYS A 10 26.82 1.71 1.75
N CYS A 11 27.37 1.05 0.74
CA CYS A 11 27.85 -0.32 0.86
C CYS A 11 29.07 -0.36 1.81
N ARG A 12 29.08 -1.29 2.77
CA ARG A 12 30.19 -1.41 3.73
C ARG A 12 31.43 -2.06 3.11
N ASP A 13 31.26 -2.88 2.07
CA ASP A 13 32.35 -3.64 1.47
C ASP A 13 33.10 -2.84 0.40
N CYS A 14 32.37 -2.12 -0.47
CA CYS A 14 32.96 -1.37 -1.58
C CYS A 14 32.87 0.16 -1.45
N ASN A 15 32.32 0.67 -0.34
CA ASN A 15 32.13 2.10 -0.07
C ASN A 15 31.26 2.87 -1.09
N GLN A 16 30.66 2.19 -2.07
CA GLN A 16 29.81 2.81 -3.09
C GLN A 16 28.42 3.18 -2.53
N HIS A 17 27.83 4.22 -3.12
CA HIS A 17 26.48 4.67 -2.79
C HIS A 17 25.44 4.08 -3.74
N THR A 18 24.39 3.48 -3.19
CA THR A 18 23.20 3.03 -3.93
C THR A 18 22.01 3.91 -3.60
N ARG A 19 21.22 4.24 -4.62
CA ARG A 19 20.01 5.06 -4.48
C ARG A 19 18.77 4.17 -4.44
N PHE A 20 17.83 4.54 -3.57
CA PHE A 20 16.50 3.96 -3.48
C PHE A 20 15.46 5.08 -3.60
N PRO A 21 15.08 5.46 -4.83
CA PRO A 21 14.04 6.46 -5.05
C PRO A 21 12.68 5.91 -4.60
N ARG A 22 11.92 6.72 -3.85
CA ARG A 22 10.56 6.42 -3.40
C ARG A 22 9.58 6.96 -4.44
N PHE A 23 9.06 6.08 -5.28
CA PHE A 23 8.20 6.46 -6.41
C PHE A 23 6.72 6.38 -6.02
N ASN A 24 5.94 7.41 -6.39
CA ASN A 24 4.49 7.43 -6.20
C ASN A 24 3.71 7.18 -7.49
N ASN A 25 4.37 7.12 -8.64
CA ASN A 25 3.71 6.80 -9.91
C ASN A 25 3.51 5.27 -10.01
N PRO A 26 2.28 4.74 -9.93
CA PRO A 26 2.05 3.30 -9.88
C PRO A 26 2.41 2.58 -11.18
N ALA A 27 2.26 3.22 -12.35
CA ALA A 27 2.70 2.63 -13.61
C ALA A 27 4.21 2.37 -13.63
N HIS A 28 5.00 3.27 -13.02
CA HIS A 28 6.45 3.07 -12.88
C HIS A 28 6.80 1.96 -11.88
N LEU A 29 5.98 1.78 -10.83
CA LEU A 29 6.17 0.72 -9.84
C LEU A 29 6.04 -0.68 -10.45
N LEU A 30 5.23 -0.85 -11.50
CA LEU A 30 5.14 -2.09 -12.27
C LEU A 30 6.46 -2.48 -12.97
N THR A 31 7.33 -1.49 -13.23
CA THR A 31 8.67 -1.69 -13.78
C THR A 31 9.69 -1.95 -12.66
N THR A 32 9.68 -1.16 -11.59
CA THR A 32 10.69 -1.28 -10.53
C THR A 32 10.49 -2.49 -9.62
N ARG A 33 9.24 -2.93 -9.45
CA ARG A 33 8.82 -4.15 -8.71
C ARG A 33 9.48 -4.29 -7.34
N ARG A 34 9.71 -3.16 -6.66
CA ARG A 34 10.35 -3.07 -5.35
C ARG A 34 9.87 -1.82 -4.62
N GLY A 35 9.84 -1.87 -3.29
CA GLY A 35 9.32 -0.77 -2.47
C GLY A 35 9.08 -1.19 -1.03
N ARG A 36 8.33 -0.38 -0.28
CA ARG A 36 7.73 -0.71 1.03
C ARG A 36 6.20 -0.71 0.90
N CYS A 37 5.47 -0.80 2.01
CA CYS A 37 4.00 -0.83 2.03
C CYS A 37 3.35 0.21 1.08
N GLY A 38 3.82 1.45 1.08
CA GLY A 38 3.38 2.51 0.16
C GLY A 38 3.43 2.14 -1.33
N GLU A 39 4.58 1.67 -1.80
CA GLU A 39 4.73 1.25 -3.20
C GLU A 39 3.90 0.00 -3.51
N PHE A 40 3.86 -0.98 -2.60
CA PHE A 40 3.10 -2.21 -2.79
C PHE A 40 1.59 -1.93 -2.85
N ALA A 41 1.03 -1.18 -1.90
CA ALA A 41 -0.38 -0.79 -1.87
C ALA A 41 -0.76 0.03 -3.11
N ASN A 42 0.08 0.99 -3.53
CA ASN A 42 -0.18 1.82 -4.69
C ASN A 42 -0.20 1.02 -6.00
N ALA A 43 0.79 0.15 -6.21
CA ALA A 43 0.82 -0.74 -7.38
C ALA A 43 -0.34 -1.75 -7.37
N PHE A 44 -0.67 -2.33 -6.21
CA PHE A 44 -1.76 -3.28 -6.08
C PHE A 44 -3.13 -2.63 -6.33
N CYS A 45 -3.38 -1.43 -5.79
CA CYS A 45 -4.60 -0.67 -6.05
C CYS A 45 -4.78 -0.39 -7.55
N LEU A 46 -3.70 0.02 -8.25
CA LEU A 46 -3.72 0.17 -9.70
C LEU A 46 -4.12 -1.14 -10.41
N ILE A 47 -3.54 -2.28 -10.02
CA ILE A 47 -3.86 -3.59 -10.61
C ILE A 47 -5.34 -3.95 -10.39
N CYS A 48 -5.86 -3.80 -9.17
CA CYS A 48 -7.28 -4.06 -8.87
C CYS A 48 -8.19 -3.22 -9.76
N ARG A 49 -7.90 -1.92 -9.90
CA ARG A 49 -8.67 -1.02 -10.75
C ARG A 49 -8.56 -1.36 -12.24
N ALA A 50 -7.38 -1.78 -12.71
CA ALA A 50 -7.18 -2.24 -14.08
C ALA A 50 -7.96 -3.52 -14.40
N LEU A 51 -8.21 -4.36 -13.40
CA LEU A 51 -9.07 -5.54 -13.48
C LEU A 51 -10.56 -5.24 -13.28
N HIS A 52 -10.95 -3.96 -13.28
CA HIS A 52 -12.32 -3.50 -13.06
C HIS A 52 -12.91 -3.88 -11.68
N LEU A 53 -12.06 -4.14 -10.68
CA LEU A 53 -12.51 -4.34 -9.30
C LEU A 53 -12.74 -2.98 -8.64
N ASP A 54 -13.80 -2.87 -7.83
CA ASP A 54 -13.99 -1.71 -6.97
C ASP A 54 -13.04 -1.79 -5.78
N ALA A 55 -12.06 -0.89 -5.77
CA ALA A 55 -10.95 -0.89 -4.82
C ALA A 55 -10.81 0.48 -4.17
N GLN A 56 -10.44 0.48 -2.89
CA GLN A 56 -10.16 1.66 -2.10
C GLN A 56 -8.71 1.61 -1.60
N TYR A 57 -8.01 2.73 -1.66
CA TYR A 57 -6.71 2.87 -1.02
C TYR A 57 -6.93 3.29 0.43
N VAL A 58 -6.35 2.56 1.38
CA VAL A 58 -6.57 2.79 2.80
C VAL A 58 -5.32 3.37 3.45
N LEU A 59 -5.50 4.46 4.19
CA LEU A 59 -4.45 5.14 4.95
C LEU A 59 -4.72 4.99 6.44
N ASP A 60 -3.81 4.30 7.11
CA ASP A 60 -3.66 4.35 8.56
C ASP A 60 -2.65 5.44 8.92
N PHE A 61 -3.09 6.40 9.73
CA PHE A 61 -2.28 7.55 10.16
C PHE A 61 -1.08 7.16 11.03
N THR A 62 -0.98 5.90 11.45
CA THR A 62 0.18 5.34 12.16
C THR A 62 1.21 4.70 11.21
N ASP A 63 1.43 5.34 10.04
CA ASP A 63 2.43 4.98 9.02
C ASP A 63 2.21 3.62 8.36
N HIS A 64 0.97 3.31 7.97
CA HIS A 64 0.70 2.13 7.14
C HIS A 64 -0.41 2.37 6.12
N VAL A 65 -0.39 1.57 5.05
CA VAL A 65 -1.35 1.65 3.95
C VAL A 65 -1.62 0.27 3.38
N TRP A 66 -2.86 0.04 2.95
CA TRP A 66 -3.29 -1.18 2.27
C TRP A 66 -4.40 -0.87 1.27
N VAL A 67 -5.05 -1.91 0.76
CA VAL A 67 -6.16 -1.79 -0.20
C VAL A 67 -7.36 -2.58 0.29
N GLU A 68 -8.55 -2.06 0.08
CA GLU A 68 -9.80 -2.80 0.25
C GLU A 68 -10.45 -3.04 -1.10
N VAL A 69 -11.02 -4.24 -1.30
CA VAL A 69 -11.67 -4.62 -2.55
C VAL A 69 -13.09 -5.08 -2.30
N TRP A 70 -14.06 -4.53 -3.02
CA TRP A 70 -15.45 -4.99 -2.96
C TRP A 70 -15.57 -6.36 -3.62
N LEU A 71 -16.04 -7.35 -2.85
CA LEU A 71 -16.29 -8.69 -3.35
C LEU A 71 -17.80 -8.96 -3.42
N PRO A 72 -18.38 -9.15 -4.63
CA PRO A 72 -19.81 -9.43 -4.78
C PRO A 72 -20.29 -10.68 -4.05
N SER A 73 -19.44 -11.69 -3.90
CA SER A 73 -19.77 -12.96 -3.23
C SER A 73 -20.03 -12.82 -1.73
N VAL A 74 -19.44 -11.81 -1.08
CA VAL A 74 -19.61 -11.53 0.35
C VAL A 74 -20.28 -10.17 0.61
N GLN A 75 -20.60 -9.44 -0.45
CA GLN A 75 -21.29 -8.14 -0.41
C GLN A 75 -20.68 -7.12 0.55
N ARG A 76 -19.34 -7.07 0.60
CA ARG A 76 -18.59 -6.08 1.39
C ARG A 76 -17.21 -5.81 0.81
N PHE A 77 -16.59 -4.74 1.29
CA PHE A 77 -15.16 -4.55 1.14
C PHE A 77 -14.39 -5.58 1.96
N VAL A 78 -13.35 -6.12 1.35
CA VAL A 78 -12.43 -7.09 1.95
C VAL A 78 -11.05 -6.45 2.01
N HIS A 79 -10.48 -6.47 3.21
CA HIS A 79 -9.12 -6.06 3.51
C HIS A 79 -8.10 -6.87 2.69
N CYS A 80 -7.17 -6.19 2.03
CA CYS A 80 -6.06 -6.78 1.28
C CYS A 80 -4.76 -6.00 1.54
N ASP A 81 -3.81 -6.62 2.25
CA ASP A 81 -2.47 -6.07 2.43
C ASP A 81 -1.46 -6.82 1.53
N PRO A 82 -1.02 -6.21 0.42
CA PRO A 82 -0.06 -6.82 -0.50
C PRO A 82 1.37 -6.87 0.06
N CYS A 83 1.71 -6.04 1.06
CA CYS A 83 3.02 -6.08 1.73
C CYS A 83 3.13 -7.35 2.57
N GLU A 84 2.03 -7.72 3.23
CA GLU A 84 1.98 -8.83 4.19
C GLU A 84 1.40 -10.12 3.61
N ARG A 85 0.92 -10.09 2.35
CA ARG A 85 0.17 -11.19 1.70
C ARG A 85 -1.05 -11.62 2.53
N ALA A 86 -1.73 -10.64 3.12
CA ALA A 86 -2.85 -10.87 4.01
C ALA A 86 -4.17 -10.46 3.32
N GLN A 87 -5.19 -11.29 3.49
CA GLN A 87 -6.54 -11.02 2.98
C GLN A 87 -7.54 -11.29 4.10
N ASP A 88 -8.57 -10.45 4.19
CA ASP A 88 -9.69 -10.57 5.14
C ASP A 88 -9.27 -10.74 6.61
N THR A 89 -8.22 -10.01 7.01
CA THR A 89 -7.58 -10.07 8.32
C THR A 89 -7.40 -8.66 8.93
N PRO A 90 -8.46 -7.83 8.99
CA PRO A 90 -8.34 -6.41 9.35
C PRO A 90 -7.77 -6.17 10.76
N LEU A 91 -7.97 -7.12 11.69
CA LEU A 91 -7.46 -7.04 13.07
C LEU A 91 -5.95 -7.31 13.19
N MET A 92 -5.26 -7.64 12.09
CA MET A 92 -3.81 -7.93 12.13
C MET A 92 -2.99 -6.76 12.65
N TYR A 93 -3.44 -5.52 12.45
CA TYR A 93 -2.72 -4.33 12.87
C TYR A 93 -2.87 -4.07 14.38
N GLU A 94 -4.10 -4.01 14.88
CA GLU A 94 -4.35 -3.72 16.29
C GLU A 94 -4.03 -4.93 17.19
N GLN A 95 -4.38 -6.16 16.78
CA GLN A 95 -4.26 -7.35 17.63
C GLN A 95 -2.99 -8.13 17.32
N GLY A 96 -2.60 -8.19 16.04
CA GLY A 96 -1.36 -8.87 15.63
C GLY A 96 -0.12 -8.03 15.95
N TRP A 97 -0.07 -6.80 15.45
CA TRP A 97 1.10 -5.91 15.62
C TRP A 97 1.03 -5.05 16.87
N ASN A 98 -0.08 -5.07 17.61
CA ASN A 98 -0.32 -4.19 18.75
C ASN A 98 -0.20 -2.70 18.40
N LYS A 99 -0.58 -2.32 17.16
CA LYS A 99 -0.63 -0.91 16.78
C LYS A 99 -1.74 -0.21 17.55
N LYS A 100 -1.43 0.97 18.09
CA LYS A 100 -2.42 1.90 18.64
C LYS A 100 -2.95 2.77 17.51
N LEU A 101 -3.91 2.24 16.75
CA LEU A 101 -4.52 2.96 15.63
C LEU A 101 -5.17 4.26 16.12
N THR A 102 -5.24 5.25 15.23
CA THR A 102 -5.85 6.55 15.53
C THR A 102 -6.96 6.88 14.54
N HIS A 103 -6.61 6.96 13.26
CA HIS A 103 -7.55 7.20 12.17
C HIS A 103 -7.17 6.31 11.01
N VAL A 104 -8.17 5.73 10.37
CA VAL A 104 -8.01 4.92 9.17
C VAL A 104 -9.01 5.44 8.15
N LEU A 105 -8.51 5.99 7.05
CA LEU A 105 -9.36 6.58 6.01
C LEU A 105 -9.20 5.82 4.71
N SER A 106 -10.31 5.52 4.05
CA SER A 106 -10.34 4.90 2.73
C SER A 106 -10.71 5.89 1.63
N PHE A 107 -10.00 5.80 0.52
CA PHE A 107 -10.13 6.67 -0.64
C PHE A 107 -10.49 5.87 -1.87
N SER A 108 -11.59 6.22 -2.52
CA SER A 108 -12.04 5.58 -3.76
C SER A 108 -12.43 6.63 -4.81
N ARG A 109 -12.79 6.16 -6.01
CA ARG A 109 -13.33 7.05 -7.05
C ARG A 109 -14.69 7.66 -6.68
N TYR A 110 -15.39 7.11 -5.69
CA TYR A 110 -16.72 7.52 -5.28
C TYR A 110 -16.71 8.48 -4.08
N GLY A 111 -15.56 8.63 -3.41
CA GLY A 111 -15.43 9.48 -2.24
C GLY A 111 -14.44 8.93 -1.22
N VAL A 112 -14.53 9.50 -0.02
CA VAL A 112 -13.71 9.17 1.15
C VAL A 112 -14.61 8.70 2.27
N SER A 113 -14.18 7.67 3.01
CA SER A 113 -14.88 7.16 4.19
C SER A 113 -13.91 6.95 5.36
N ASP A 114 -14.40 7.12 6.57
CA ASP A 114 -13.75 6.62 7.79
C ASP A 114 -13.98 5.11 7.88
N SER A 115 -12.92 4.33 8.10
CA SER A 115 -12.88 2.87 7.89
C SER A 115 -12.79 2.06 9.16
#